data_AF-A0A6G4ZFD8-F1
#
_entry.id   AF-A0A6G4ZFD8-F1
#
_cell.length_a   1.000
_cell.length_b   1.000
_cell.length_c   1.000
_cell.angle_alpha   90.00
_cell.angle_beta   90.00
_cell.angle_gamma   90.00
#
_symmetry.space_group_name_H-M   'P 1'
#
loop_
_entity.id
_entity.type
_entity.pdbx_description
1 polymer ?
#
loop_
_entity_poly.entity_id
_entity_poly.type
_entity_poly.pdbx_seq_one_letter_code
_entity_poly.pdbx_strand_id
1 'polypeptide(L)'
;MSKRKRFKLITTITLIFTFLLTNIKVFAVEINSTDAESYLNYNSPTWGKVLPIGNHRYYAPDLRTCYCLNTGALNPTGQDYTEEIPVDGGIETIIYWGYPAKDGSEWGISADEYRYCTQLAIWAYQKEAGLSRGIDRTRLQNGTVSLSRLKPVIDFLVEKGLNKELPTFFEVTPSNIVAHQEGDYFVSEPIKIKSDYEFKDAKVTIKSSSNPGLKDVVKIKDMDGDERNTYNSNESFKVYIPIDAETGDIKVDVKATVELPASLAYATPVAGKQDMALVDLRYQNMNKDNVTVSWTGLNGAIELVKKGDDGSLLTGAKFVLKNKEGNQIAEATSENGRVVFNDIKPGEY
;
A
#
# COMPACT_ATOMS: atom_id res chain seq x y z
N MET A 1 44.25 -1.92 17.83
CA MET A 1 43.26 -1.20 16.99
C MET A 1 42.21 -2.19 16.49
N SER A 2 41.10 -2.34 17.22
CA SER A 2 39.99 -3.24 16.88
C SER A 2 38.90 -2.45 16.16
N LYS A 3 38.70 -2.72 14.86
CA LYS A 3 37.59 -2.14 14.08
C LYS A 3 36.33 -2.99 14.34
N ARG A 4 35.49 -2.56 15.28
CA ARG A 4 34.10 -3.05 15.40
C ARG A 4 33.31 -2.60 14.16
N LYS A 5 33.03 -3.53 13.24
CA LYS A 5 32.03 -3.33 12.18
C LYS A 5 30.66 -3.19 12.84
N ARG A 6 30.05 -2.01 12.72
CA ARG A 6 28.64 -1.78 13.08
C ARG A 6 27.78 -2.51 12.05
N PHE A 7 27.15 -3.60 12.46
CA PHE A 7 26.05 -4.21 11.70
C PHE A 7 24.87 -3.25 11.73
N LYS A 8 24.54 -2.64 10.60
CA LYS A 8 23.22 -2.04 10.38
C LYS A 8 22.25 -3.19 10.20
N LEU A 9 21.43 -3.45 11.21
CA LEU A 9 20.29 -4.35 11.12
C LEU A 9 19.26 -3.66 10.21
N ILE A 10 19.27 -3.98 8.92
CA ILE A 10 18.15 -3.65 8.03
C ILE A 10 17.08 -4.67 8.38
N THR A 11 16.14 -4.28 9.22
CA THR A 11 14.97 -5.08 9.53
C THR A 11 14.05 -5.03 8.31
N THR A 12 14.29 -5.94 7.37
CA THR A 12 13.32 -6.25 6.32
C THR A 12 12.11 -6.82 7.04
N ILE A 13 11.08 -5.99 7.24
CA ILE A 13 9.80 -6.43 7.77
C ILE A 13 9.12 -7.21 6.65
N THR A 14 9.29 -8.52 6.67
CA THR A 14 8.53 -9.45 5.85
C THR A 14 7.07 -9.36 6.32
N LEU A 15 6.21 -8.70 5.54
CA LEU A 15 4.77 -8.85 5.65
C LEU A 15 4.44 -10.32 5.38
N ILE A 16 4.19 -11.08 6.44
CA ILE A 16 3.67 -12.44 6.33
C ILE A 16 2.19 -12.29 5.97
N PHE A 17 1.89 -12.36 4.67
CA PHE A 17 0.55 -12.63 4.20
C PHE A 17 0.26 -14.10 4.47
N THR A 18 -0.41 -14.37 5.60
CA THR A 18 -1.03 -15.67 5.80
C THR A 18 -2.22 -15.76 4.84
N PHE A 19 -1.99 -16.33 3.66
CA PHE A 19 -3.08 -16.93 2.90
C PHE A 19 -3.72 -17.97 3.81
N LEU A 20 -4.91 -17.65 4.33
CA LEU A 20 -5.81 -18.68 4.83
C LEU A 20 -6.11 -19.57 3.63
N LEU A 21 -5.42 -20.71 3.55
CA LEU A 21 -5.78 -21.84 2.71
C LEU A 21 -7.17 -22.30 3.16
N THR A 22 -8.20 -21.63 2.68
CA THR A 22 -9.55 -22.17 2.70
C THR A 22 -9.47 -23.46 1.90
N ASN A 23 -9.87 -24.59 2.49
CA ASN A 23 -10.13 -25.82 1.74
C ASN A 23 -11.16 -25.48 0.66
N ILE A 24 -10.69 -25.19 -0.57
CA ILE A 24 -11.55 -24.88 -1.69
C ILE A 24 -12.19 -26.21 -2.09
N LYS A 25 -13.51 -26.32 -1.88
CA LYS A 25 -14.31 -27.28 -2.64
C LYS A 25 -14.06 -26.93 -4.11
N VAL A 26 -13.44 -27.84 -4.83
CA VAL A 26 -13.26 -27.74 -6.27
C VAL A 26 -14.65 -27.63 -6.90
N PHE A 27 -15.07 -26.40 -7.17
CA PHE A 27 -16.28 -26.15 -7.94
C PHE A 27 -15.89 -26.24 -9.40
N ALA A 28 -16.66 -27.02 -10.16
CA ALA A 28 -16.61 -26.97 -11.61
C ALA A 28 -16.84 -25.52 -12.06
N VAL A 29 -15.93 -24.99 -12.86
CA VAL A 29 -16.10 -23.69 -13.51
C VAL A 29 -16.28 -23.93 -15.00
N GLU A 30 -17.49 -23.68 -15.49
CA GLU A 30 -17.71 -23.63 -16.94
C GLU A 30 -16.90 -22.44 -17.49
N ILE A 31 -16.10 -22.67 -18.52
CA ILE A 31 -15.42 -21.59 -19.23
C ILE A 31 -15.81 -21.63 -20.69
N ASN A 32 -16.18 -20.47 -21.22
CA ASN A 32 -16.56 -20.31 -22.61
C ASN A 32 -15.68 -19.27 -23.31
N SER A 33 -15.80 -19.20 -24.63
CA SER A 33 -15.08 -18.23 -25.45
C SER A 33 -16.02 -17.51 -26.41
N THR A 34 -15.65 -16.28 -26.74
CA THR A 34 -16.37 -15.41 -27.67
C THR A 34 -15.38 -14.88 -28.70
N ASP A 35 -15.78 -14.90 -29.96
CA ASP A 35 -14.99 -14.26 -31.02
C ASP A 35 -14.89 -12.75 -30.75
N ALA A 36 -13.71 -12.21 -30.94
CA ALA A 36 -13.40 -10.80 -30.72
C ALA A 36 -12.31 -10.33 -31.70
N GLU A 37 -12.12 -9.03 -31.78
CA GLU A 37 -11.13 -8.43 -32.65
C GLU A 37 -9.71 -8.88 -32.28
N SER A 38 -8.93 -9.25 -33.31
CA SER A 38 -7.49 -9.42 -33.22
C SER A 38 -6.82 -8.10 -33.58
N TYR A 39 -6.43 -7.34 -32.56
CA TYR A 39 -5.85 -6.02 -32.76
C TYR A 39 -4.50 -6.05 -33.50
N LEU A 40 -3.70 -7.10 -33.25
CA LEU A 40 -2.39 -7.28 -33.87
C LEU A 40 -2.34 -8.55 -34.74
N ASN A 41 -1.33 -8.57 -35.62
CA ASN A 41 -0.94 -9.75 -36.36
C ASN A 41 0.32 -10.38 -35.76
N TYR A 42 0.59 -11.64 -36.10
CA TYR A 42 1.75 -12.41 -35.67
C TYR A 42 2.38 -13.13 -36.87
N ASN A 43 3.68 -12.94 -37.07
CA ASN A 43 4.46 -13.70 -38.04
C ASN A 43 4.69 -15.13 -37.50
N SER A 44 3.77 -16.04 -37.83
CA SER A 44 3.72 -17.37 -37.24
C SER A 44 4.82 -18.27 -37.81
N PRO A 45 5.78 -18.74 -36.99
CA PRO A 45 6.76 -19.72 -37.45
C PRO A 45 6.11 -21.08 -37.74
N THR A 46 4.96 -21.38 -37.12
CA THR A 46 4.21 -22.63 -37.34
C THR A 46 3.60 -22.70 -38.73
N TRP A 47 3.10 -21.57 -39.25
CA TRP A 47 2.38 -21.52 -40.52
C TRP A 47 3.16 -20.85 -41.66
N GLY A 48 4.31 -20.24 -41.37
CA GLY A 48 5.12 -19.52 -42.35
C GLY A 48 4.45 -18.28 -42.93
N LYS A 49 3.45 -17.72 -42.24
CA LYS A 49 2.68 -16.54 -42.67
C LYS A 49 2.25 -15.66 -41.51
N VAL A 50 1.94 -14.42 -41.84
CA VAL A 50 1.38 -13.42 -40.91
C VAL A 50 -0.11 -13.69 -40.74
N LEU A 51 -0.56 -13.83 -39.50
CA LEU A 51 -1.96 -14.12 -39.15
C LEU A 51 -2.43 -13.22 -38.01
N PRO A 52 -3.73 -12.90 -37.93
CA PRO A 52 -4.31 -12.29 -36.74
C PRO A 52 -4.06 -13.18 -35.52
N ILE A 53 -3.79 -12.56 -34.36
CA ILE A 53 -3.55 -13.28 -33.11
C ILE A 53 -4.51 -12.79 -32.02
N GLY A 54 -4.98 -13.72 -31.17
CA GLY A 54 -5.81 -13.41 -30.01
C GLY A 54 -7.24 -13.02 -30.37
N ASN A 55 -7.87 -13.76 -31.28
CA ASN A 55 -9.24 -13.50 -31.75
C ASN A 55 -10.36 -13.95 -30.79
N HIS A 56 -10.05 -14.33 -29.56
CA HIS A 56 -11.05 -14.79 -28.59
C HIS A 56 -10.92 -14.06 -27.26
N ARG A 57 -12.07 -13.88 -26.58
CA ARG A 57 -12.17 -13.54 -25.17
C ARG A 57 -12.80 -14.71 -24.43
N TYR A 58 -12.27 -15.02 -23.25
CA TYR A 58 -12.68 -16.13 -22.41
C TYR A 58 -13.32 -15.64 -21.12
N TYR A 59 -14.41 -16.28 -20.72
CA TYR A 59 -15.19 -15.90 -19.54
C TYR A 59 -15.79 -17.11 -18.85
N ALA A 60 -15.97 -17.00 -17.54
CA ALA A 60 -16.93 -17.80 -16.80
C ALA A 60 -18.38 -17.26 -17.00
N PRO A 61 -19.44 -18.02 -16.69
CA PRO A 61 -20.83 -17.59 -16.85
C PRO A 61 -21.18 -16.27 -16.14
N ASP A 62 -20.48 -15.95 -15.05
CA ASP A 62 -20.63 -14.71 -14.29
C ASP A 62 -19.77 -13.55 -14.83
N LEU A 63 -19.23 -13.70 -16.04
CA LEU A 63 -18.40 -12.72 -16.74
C LEU A 63 -17.03 -12.47 -16.12
N ARG A 64 -16.60 -13.28 -15.13
CA ARG A 64 -15.21 -13.26 -14.68
C ARG A 64 -14.29 -13.59 -15.84
N THR A 65 -13.21 -12.83 -15.93
CA THR A 65 -12.28 -12.92 -17.07
C THR A 65 -11.42 -14.15 -16.95
N CYS A 66 -11.24 -14.85 -18.08
CA CYS A 66 -10.28 -15.93 -18.18
C CYS A 66 -9.18 -15.61 -19.21
N TYR A 67 -8.00 -16.18 -18.96
CA TYR A 67 -6.83 -16.13 -19.84
C TYR A 67 -6.39 -17.53 -20.23
N CYS A 68 -6.09 -17.71 -21.51
CA CYS A 68 -5.50 -18.91 -22.06
C CYS A 68 -4.05 -19.08 -21.56
N LEU A 69 -3.71 -20.30 -21.12
CA LEU A 69 -2.37 -20.67 -20.67
C LEU A 69 -1.60 -21.57 -21.65
N ASN A 70 -2.21 -22.05 -22.74
CA ASN A 70 -1.50 -22.78 -23.79
C ASN A 70 -1.74 -22.17 -25.17
N THR A 71 -0.72 -21.50 -25.71
CA THR A 71 -0.83 -20.93 -27.06
C THR A 71 -1.21 -22.00 -28.07
N GLY A 72 -2.17 -21.68 -28.93
CA GLY A 72 -2.70 -22.47 -30.07
C GLY A 72 -3.16 -23.89 -29.78
N ALA A 73 -3.53 -24.21 -28.56
CA ALA A 73 -4.56 -25.22 -28.31
C ALA A 73 -5.94 -24.66 -28.69
N LEU A 74 -6.95 -25.51 -28.83
CA LEU A 74 -8.32 -25.11 -29.18
C LEU A 74 -9.00 -24.37 -28.02
N ASN A 75 -9.89 -23.43 -28.36
CA ASN A 75 -10.60 -22.63 -27.37
C ASN A 75 -11.60 -23.48 -26.57
N PRO A 76 -11.87 -23.12 -25.30
CA PRO A 76 -13.00 -23.67 -24.56
C PRO A 76 -14.33 -23.33 -25.23
N THR A 77 -15.29 -24.24 -25.12
CA THR A 77 -16.63 -24.12 -25.74
C THR A 77 -17.74 -24.37 -24.71
N GLY A 78 -17.53 -23.98 -23.45
CA GLY A 78 -18.49 -24.20 -22.36
C GLY A 78 -18.33 -25.55 -21.67
N GLN A 79 -17.09 -26.01 -21.45
CA GLN A 79 -16.83 -27.21 -20.65
C GLN A 79 -16.44 -26.85 -19.21
N ASP A 80 -16.71 -27.76 -18.28
CA ASP A 80 -16.43 -27.62 -16.85
C ASP A 80 -14.97 -27.93 -16.49
N TYR A 81 -14.25 -26.92 -16.00
CA TYR A 81 -12.90 -27.07 -15.48
C TYR A 81 -12.97 -27.46 -13.99
N THR A 82 -12.38 -28.62 -13.65
CA THR A 82 -12.42 -29.19 -12.29
C THR A 82 -11.04 -29.50 -11.72
N GLU A 83 -9.96 -29.33 -12.46
CA GLU A 83 -8.61 -29.65 -11.97
C GLU A 83 -7.81 -28.36 -11.83
N GLU A 84 -7.66 -27.87 -10.59
CA GLU A 84 -6.84 -26.69 -10.32
C GLU A 84 -5.35 -27.02 -10.47
N ILE A 85 -4.61 -26.13 -11.12
CA ILE A 85 -3.16 -26.22 -11.31
C ILE A 85 -2.48 -24.97 -10.73
N PRO A 86 -1.21 -25.07 -10.31
CA PRO A 86 -0.48 -23.91 -9.79
C PRO A 86 -0.39 -22.78 -10.81
N VAL A 87 -0.62 -21.55 -10.36
CA VAL A 87 -0.35 -20.34 -11.16
C VAL A 87 1.12 -19.97 -11.01
N ASP A 88 1.80 -19.72 -12.12
CA ASP A 88 3.17 -19.21 -12.08
C ASP A 88 3.19 -17.76 -11.56
N GLY A 89 4.12 -17.45 -10.64
CA GLY A 89 4.17 -16.14 -9.99
C GLY A 89 4.42 -14.95 -10.94
N GLY A 90 5.02 -15.16 -12.11
CA GLY A 90 5.13 -14.10 -13.12
C GLY A 90 3.83 -13.88 -13.90
N ILE A 91 3.03 -14.94 -14.12
CA ILE A 91 1.66 -14.81 -14.65
C ILE A 91 0.78 -14.08 -13.64
N GLU A 92 0.87 -14.44 -12.36
CA GLU A 92 0.16 -13.74 -11.29
C GLU A 92 0.57 -12.25 -11.24
N THR A 93 1.87 -11.95 -11.36
CA THR A 93 2.37 -10.57 -11.44
C THR A 93 1.82 -9.81 -12.64
N ILE A 94 1.74 -10.46 -13.82
CA ILE A 94 1.11 -9.86 -15.00
C ILE A 94 -0.36 -9.52 -14.72
N ILE A 95 -1.08 -10.38 -14.00
CA ILE A 95 -2.49 -10.15 -13.65
C ILE A 95 -2.65 -8.99 -12.64
N TYR A 96 -1.73 -8.83 -11.68
CA TYR A 96 -1.72 -7.68 -10.75
C TYR A 96 -1.54 -6.32 -11.45
N TRP A 97 -0.85 -6.28 -12.59
CA TRP A 97 -0.69 -5.08 -13.39
C TRP A 97 -1.70 -4.99 -14.55
N GLY A 98 -2.19 -6.12 -15.03
CA GLY A 98 -3.03 -6.25 -16.22
C GLY A 98 -4.52 -6.12 -15.94
N TYR A 99 -5.32 -6.52 -16.91
CA TYR A 99 -6.76 -6.56 -16.79
C TYR A 99 -7.22 -7.83 -16.02
N PRO A 100 -8.25 -7.77 -15.15
CA PRO A 100 -9.12 -6.63 -14.86
C PRO A 100 -8.67 -5.75 -13.69
N ALA A 101 -7.47 -5.96 -13.13
CA ALA A 101 -6.99 -5.12 -12.03
C ALA A 101 -6.87 -3.64 -12.42
N LYS A 102 -6.54 -3.39 -13.70
CA LYS A 102 -6.60 -2.09 -14.36
C LYS A 102 -7.36 -2.22 -15.68
N ASP A 103 -7.86 -1.11 -16.20
CA ASP A 103 -8.64 -1.04 -17.45
C ASP A 103 -7.84 -0.50 -18.65
N GLY A 104 -6.57 -0.15 -18.45
CA GLY A 104 -5.70 0.40 -19.50
C GLY A 104 -5.92 1.88 -19.83
N SER A 105 -6.76 2.58 -19.08
CA SER A 105 -6.97 4.03 -19.26
C SER A 105 -5.68 4.85 -19.10
N GLU A 106 -4.76 4.43 -18.24
CA GLU A 106 -3.43 5.04 -18.06
C GLU A 106 -2.57 4.99 -19.35
N TRP A 107 -2.86 4.04 -20.25
CA TRP A 107 -2.20 3.89 -21.54
C TRP A 107 -3.00 4.52 -22.69
N GLY A 108 -4.15 5.14 -22.41
CA GLY A 108 -5.03 5.71 -23.42
C GLY A 108 -5.64 4.68 -24.36
N ILE A 109 -5.83 3.44 -23.90
CA ILE A 109 -6.45 2.35 -24.66
C ILE A 109 -7.73 1.86 -23.99
N SER A 110 -8.55 1.12 -24.73
CA SER A 110 -9.79 0.55 -24.18
C SER A 110 -9.53 -0.64 -23.24
N ALA A 111 -10.51 -0.94 -22.39
CA ALA A 111 -10.48 -2.11 -21.51
C ALA A 111 -10.30 -3.44 -22.28
N ASP A 112 -10.94 -3.59 -23.45
CA ASP A 112 -10.77 -4.80 -24.27
C ASP A 112 -9.37 -4.89 -24.89
N GLU A 113 -8.78 -3.76 -25.29
CA GLU A 113 -7.39 -3.72 -25.76
C GLU A 113 -6.39 -4.03 -24.64
N TYR A 114 -6.63 -3.54 -23.42
CA TYR A 114 -5.78 -3.86 -22.27
C TYR A 114 -5.90 -5.33 -21.85
N ARG A 115 -7.13 -5.87 -21.87
CA ARG A 115 -7.40 -7.32 -21.74
C ARG A 115 -6.65 -8.12 -22.80
N TYR A 116 -6.69 -7.68 -24.05
CA TYR A 116 -5.96 -8.32 -25.15
C TYR A 116 -4.43 -8.26 -24.95
N CYS A 117 -3.89 -7.10 -24.59
CA CYS A 117 -2.48 -6.94 -24.25
C CYS A 117 -2.05 -7.86 -23.09
N THR A 118 -2.91 -8.00 -22.07
CA THR A 118 -2.66 -8.91 -20.94
C THR A 118 -2.57 -10.36 -21.41
N GLN A 119 -3.47 -10.82 -22.29
CA GLN A 119 -3.39 -12.17 -22.88
C GLN A 119 -2.09 -12.40 -23.68
N LEU A 120 -1.69 -11.44 -24.51
CA LEU A 120 -0.44 -11.55 -25.28
C LEU A 120 0.79 -11.50 -24.36
N ALA A 121 0.76 -10.71 -23.31
CA ALA A 121 1.84 -10.63 -22.32
C ALA A 121 2.01 -11.95 -21.58
N ILE A 122 0.91 -12.62 -21.17
CA ILE A 122 0.98 -13.96 -20.56
C ILE A 122 1.67 -14.94 -21.52
N TRP A 123 1.27 -14.98 -22.78
CA TRP A 123 1.87 -15.88 -23.76
C TRP A 123 3.34 -15.56 -24.09
N ALA A 124 3.71 -14.29 -24.13
CA ALA A 124 5.08 -13.85 -24.36
C ALA A 124 5.97 -14.18 -23.15
N TYR A 125 5.49 -13.89 -21.94
CA TYR A 125 6.15 -14.25 -20.70
C TYR A 125 6.38 -15.76 -20.61
N GLN A 126 5.38 -16.59 -20.90
CA GLN A 126 5.53 -18.05 -20.88
C GLN A 126 6.64 -18.55 -21.81
N LYS A 127 6.85 -17.89 -22.96
CA LYS A 127 7.97 -18.19 -23.86
C LYS A 127 9.30 -17.77 -23.26
N GLU A 128 9.40 -16.54 -22.78
CA GLU A 128 10.65 -15.96 -22.27
C GLU A 128 11.10 -16.58 -20.94
N ALA A 129 10.15 -17.00 -20.10
CA ALA A 129 10.40 -17.74 -18.87
C ALA A 129 10.60 -19.25 -19.09
N GLY A 130 10.48 -19.75 -20.33
CA GLY A 130 10.68 -21.17 -20.64
C GLY A 130 9.58 -22.11 -20.12
N LEU A 131 8.39 -21.58 -19.81
CA LEU A 131 7.27 -22.33 -19.26
C LEU A 131 6.50 -23.10 -20.34
N SER A 132 6.40 -22.55 -21.54
CA SER A 132 5.71 -23.18 -22.66
C SER A 132 6.24 -22.67 -24.01
N ARG A 133 5.65 -23.13 -25.11
CA ARG A 133 5.98 -22.62 -26.45
C ARG A 133 5.66 -21.13 -26.62
N GLY A 134 4.69 -20.61 -25.85
CA GLY A 134 4.25 -19.21 -25.80
C GLY A 134 4.17 -18.52 -27.16
N ILE A 135 4.47 -17.23 -27.19
CA ILE A 135 4.74 -16.45 -28.42
C ILE A 135 6.06 -15.69 -28.29
N ASP A 136 6.73 -15.47 -29.42
CA ASP A 136 7.87 -14.56 -29.49
C ASP A 136 7.35 -13.15 -29.81
N ARG A 137 7.26 -12.28 -28.81
CA ARG A 137 6.67 -10.93 -28.95
C ARG A 137 7.41 -10.03 -29.95
N THR A 138 8.61 -10.38 -30.40
CA THR A 138 9.32 -9.65 -31.48
C THR A 138 8.70 -9.88 -32.86
N ARG A 139 7.84 -10.91 -32.99
CA ARG A 139 7.15 -11.28 -34.23
C ARG A 139 5.74 -10.69 -34.36
N LEU A 140 5.31 -9.92 -33.37
CA LEU A 140 4.07 -9.16 -33.45
C LEU A 140 4.20 -8.09 -34.56
N GLN A 141 3.10 -7.84 -35.26
CA GLN A 141 3.01 -6.91 -36.37
C GLN A 141 1.72 -6.08 -36.27
N ASN A 142 1.67 -4.97 -37.02
CA ASN A 142 0.47 -4.17 -37.17
C ASN A 142 -0.71 -5.07 -37.59
N GLY A 143 -1.86 -4.88 -36.92
CA GLY A 143 -3.12 -5.49 -37.29
C GLY A 143 -4.14 -4.41 -37.64
N THR A 144 -5.33 -4.51 -37.07
CA THR A 144 -6.33 -3.43 -37.15
C THR A 144 -5.87 -2.18 -36.39
N VAL A 145 -4.93 -2.33 -35.46
CA VAL A 145 -4.22 -1.23 -34.81
C VAL A 145 -2.70 -1.34 -35.01
N SER A 146 -2.01 -0.22 -34.84
CA SER A 146 -0.56 -0.17 -34.93
C SER A 146 0.10 -0.89 -33.75
N LEU A 147 1.11 -1.71 -34.04
CA LEU A 147 1.95 -2.38 -33.04
C LEU A 147 2.57 -1.39 -32.07
N SER A 148 3.05 -0.24 -32.55
CA SER A 148 3.66 0.80 -31.73
C SER A 148 2.74 1.34 -30.62
N ARG A 149 1.43 1.17 -30.76
CA ARG A 149 0.44 1.60 -29.77
C ARG A 149 0.26 0.59 -28.64
N LEU A 150 0.21 -0.70 -28.97
CA LEU A 150 -0.06 -1.77 -27.99
C LEU A 150 1.20 -2.44 -27.45
N LYS A 151 2.31 -2.41 -28.20
CA LYS A 151 3.56 -3.06 -27.82
C LYS A 151 4.17 -2.53 -26.52
N PRO A 152 4.17 -1.21 -26.21
CA PRO A 152 4.66 -0.72 -24.92
C PRO A 152 3.93 -1.35 -23.73
N VAL A 153 2.61 -1.58 -23.86
CA VAL A 153 1.78 -2.20 -22.83
C VAL A 153 2.12 -3.68 -22.63
N ILE A 154 2.22 -4.42 -23.75
CA ILE A 154 2.61 -5.84 -23.72
C ILE A 154 4.01 -5.97 -23.11
N ASP A 155 4.93 -5.08 -23.50
CA ASP A 155 6.30 -5.12 -23.02
C ASP A 155 6.40 -4.83 -21.52
N PHE A 156 5.69 -3.79 -21.07
CA PHE A 156 5.56 -3.46 -19.66
C PHE A 156 5.06 -4.65 -18.83
N LEU A 157 3.97 -5.29 -19.23
CA LEU A 157 3.41 -6.43 -18.50
C LEU A 157 4.38 -7.62 -18.46
N VAL A 158 5.02 -7.96 -19.59
CA VAL A 158 6.01 -9.04 -19.64
C VAL A 158 7.20 -8.73 -18.72
N GLU A 159 7.69 -7.50 -18.71
CA GLU A 159 8.80 -7.08 -17.84
C GLU A 159 8.43 -7.17 -16.36
N LYS A 160 7.21 -6.75 -15.98
CA LYS A 160 6.70 -6.95 -14.60
C LYS A 160 6.67 -8.44 -14.24
N GLY A 161 6.17 -9.29 -15.13
CA GLY A 161 6.14 -10.74 -14.95
C GLY A 161 7.52 -11.36 -14.77
N LEU A 162 8.48 -11.03 -15.64
CA LEU A 162 9.86 -11.53 -15.58
C LEU A 162 10.57 -11.11 -14.30
N ASN A 163 10.38 -9.88 -13.86
CA ASN A 163 11.00 -9.35 -12.64
C ASN A 163 10.23 -9.71 -11.36
N LYS A 164 9.03 -10.28 -11.49
CA LYS A 164 8.08 -10.50 -10.38
C LYS A 164 7.88 -9.24 -9.55
N GLU A 165 7.82 -8.10 -10.23
CA GLU A 165 7.71 -6.79 -9.60
C GLU A 165 6.25 -6.52 -9.24
N LEU A 166 5.90 -6.71 -7.97
CA LEU A 166 4.54 -6.49 -7.48
C LEU A 166 4.19 -4.99 -7.38
N PRO A 167 2.92 -4.61 -7.61
CA PRO A 167 2.46 -3.25 -7.32
C PRO A 167 2.46 -2.98 -5.80
N THR A 168 2.42 -1.69 -5.46
CA THR A 168 2.16 -1.24 -4.10
C THR A 168 0.68 -1.43 -3.79
N PHE A 169 0.32 -2.54 -3.15
CA PHE A 169 -1.08 -2.79 -2.79
C PHE A 169 -1.61 -1.82 -1.73
N PHE A 170 -0.82 -1.60 -0.67
CA PHE A 170 -1.12 -0.64 0.39
C PHE A 170 0.13 -0.38 1.22
N GLU A 171 0.50 0.89 1.35
CA GLU A 171 1.65 1.32 2.12
C GLU A 171 1.31 2.61 2.87
N VAL A 172 1.79 2.76 4.11
CA VAL A 172 1.68 4.03 4.85
C VAL A 172 3.07 4.47 5.29
N THR A 173 3.50 5.64 4.82
CA THR A 173 4.84 6.19 5.04
C THR A 173 4.81 7.68 5.35
N PRO A 174 5.76 8.19 6.14
CA PRO A 174 6.73 7.44 6.96
C PRO A 174 6.07 6.65 8.10
N SER A 175 6.77 5.67 8.68
CA SER A 175 6.26 4.90 9.84
C SER A 175 6.82 5.36 11.19
N ASN A 176 7.86 6.18 11.21
CA ASN A 176 8.40 6.80 12.42
C ASN A 176 8.54 8.30 12.17
N ILE A 177 7.82 9.10 12.94
CA ILE A 177 7.74 10.55 12.77
C ILE A 177 8.05 11.22 14.09
N VAL A 178 8.84 12.28 14.02
CA VAL A 178 9.01 13.22 15.15
C VAL A 178 8.21 14.46 14.81
N ALA A 179 7.16 14.73 15.58
CA ALA A 179 6.34 15.93 15.45
C ALA A 179 7.08 17.15 16.00
N HIS A 180 6.84 18.30 15.39
CA HIS A 180 7.47 19.57 15.74
C HIS A 180 6.42 20.62 16.11
N GLN A 181 6.82 21.60 16.90
CA GLN A 181 5.90 22.65 17.33
C GLN A 181 5.47 23.53 16.14
N GLU A 182 4.16 23.62 15.92
CA GLU A 182 3.50 24.59 15.04
C GLU A 182 2.32 25.22 15.79
N GLY A 183 2.46 26.46 16.25
CA GLY A 183 1.44 27.15 17.04
C GLY A 183 1.09 26.41 18.33
N ASP A 184 -0.19 26.10 18.53
CA ASP A 184 -0.72 25.43 19.72
C ASP A 184 -0.64 23.88 19.64
N TYR A 185 0.13 23.34 18.70
CA TYR A 185 0.25 21.89 18.48
C TYR A 185 1.69 21.44 18.23
N PHE A 186 1.99 20.18 18.56
CA PHE A 186 3.02 19.40 17.88
C PHE A 186 2.39 18.74 16.65
N VAL A 187 2.97 18.99 15.48
CA VAL A 187 2.44 18.57 14.19
C VAL A 187 3.39 17.60 13.53
N SER A 188 2.85 16.48 13.04
CA SER A 188 3.62 15.51 12.28
C SER A 188 3.95 16.04 10.88
N GLU A 189 5.04 15.54 10.29
CA GLU A 189 5.17 15.57 8.83
C GLU A 189 4.00 14.82 8.16
N PRO A 190 3.70 15.09 6.87
CA PRO A 190 2.66 14.38 6.14
C PRO A 190 2.89 12.86 6.14
N ILE A 191 1.84 12.11 6.50
CA ILE A 191 1.79 10.66 6.44
C ILE A 191 0.96 10.29 5.21
N LYS A 192 1.59 9.65 4.23
CA LYS A 192 1.00 9.29 2.95
C LYS A 192 0.50 7.85 2.95
N ILE A 193 -0.72 7.66 2.48
CA ILE A 193 -1.31 6.35 2.18
C ILE A 193 -1.08 6.07 0.69
N LYS A 194 -0.12 5.23 0.34
CA LYS A 194 0.25 4.94 -1.06
C LYS A 194 -0.36 3.63 -1.53
N SER A 195 -0.91 3.62 -2.74
CA SER A 195 -1.34 2.41 -3.45
C SER A 195 -1.38 2.62 -4.95
N ASP A 196 -1.05 1.59 -5.71
CA ASP A 196 -1.23 1.54 -7.18
C ASP A 196 -2.67 1.13 -7.56
N TYR A 197 -3.52 0.86 -6.56
CA TYR A 197 -4.95 0.56 -6.66
C TYR A 197 -5.78 1.70 -6.10
N GLU A 198 -6.96 1.89 -6.69
CA GLU A 198 -7.94 2.83 -6.17
C GLU A 198 -8.74 2.21 -5.03
N PHE A 199 -8.89 2.97 -3.94
CA PHE A 199 -9.83 2.65 -2.87
C PHE A 199 -10.31 3.94 -2.21
N LYS A 200 -11.42 3.82 -1.49
CA LYS A 200 -12.04 4.91 -0.72
C LYS A 200 -12.09 4.55 0.75
N ASP A 201 -12.27 5.58 1.58
CA ASP A 201 -12.62 5.45 2.99
C ASP A 201 -11.62 4.65 3.85
N ALA A 202 -10.32 4.72 3.54
CA ALA A 202 -9.28 4.22 4.43
C ALA A 202 -9.33 4.95 5.77
N LYS A 203 -9.55 4.19 6.83
CA LYS A 203 -9.81 4.70 8.18
C LYS A 203 -8.51 4.84 8.95
N VAL A 204 -8.24 6.06 9.43
CA VAL A 204 -7.10 6.42 10.27
C VAL A 204 -7.59 6.57 11.71
N THR A 205 -6.94 5.91 12.67
CA THR A 205 -7.30 5.99 14.09
C THR A 205 -6.07 6.02 15.01
N ILE A 206 -6.23 6.60 16.20
CA ILE A 206 -5.20 6.52 17.25
C ILE A 206 -5.36 5.20 18.00
N LYS A 207 -4.48 4.24 17.71
CA LYS A 207 -4.49 2.90 18.31
C LYS A 207 -4.09 2.93 19.78
N SER A 208 -3.01 3.63 20.10
CA SER A 208 -2.48 3.75 21.45
C SER A 208 -1.75 5.06 21.64
N SER A 209 -1.63 5.48 22.90
CA SER A 209 -0.84 6.63 23.31
C SER A 209 -0.08 6.27 24.59
N SER A 210 1.14 6.79 24.71
CA SER A 210 1.91 6.78 25.95
C SER A 210 1.18 7.48 27.11
N ASN A 211 0.38 8.51 26.81
CA ASN A 211 -0.58 9.13 27.72
C ASN A 211 -2.01 8.81 27.25
N PRO A 212 -2.77 7.94 27.97
CA PRO A 212 -4.09 7.50 27.54
C PRO A 212 -5.10 8.62 27.26
N GLY A 213 -5.01 9.74 27.99
CA GLY A 213 -5.92 10.88 27.81
C GLY A 213 -5.74 11.63 26.48
N LEU A 214 -4.63 11.40 25.76
CA LEU A 214 -4.37 12.07 24.48
C LEU A 214 -5.24 11.56 23.33
N LYS A 215 -5.79 10.34 23.42
CA LYS A 215 -6.53 9.73 22.31
C LYS A 215 -7.72 10.57 21.85
N ASP A 216 -8.39 11.24 22.79
CA ASP A 216 -9.62 11.96 22.53
C ASP A 216 -9.39 13.43 22.12
N VAL A 217 -8.15 13.93 22.24
CA VAL A 217 -7.79 15.33 21.95
C VAL A 217 -6.85 15.46 20.75
N VAL A 218 -6.18 14.39 20.35
CA VAL A 218 -5.35 14.36 19.13
C VAL A 218 -6.26 14.48 17.90
N LYS A 219 -5.90 15.39 17.01
CA LYS A 219 -6.63 15.63 15.76
C LYS A 219 -5.89 15.02 14.59
N ILE A 220 -6.64 14.42 13.68
CA ILE A 220 -6.15 13.97 12.38
C ILE A 220 -6.74 14.93 11.35
N LYS A 221 -5.88 15.55 10.55
CA LYS A 221 -6.30 16.50 9.53
C LYS A 221 -5.72 16.14 8.19
N ASP A 222 -6.43 16.47 7.13
CA ASP A 222 -5.89 16.39 5.79
C ASP A 222 -4.91 17.54 5.50
N MET A 223 -4.46 17.62 4.25
CA MET A 223 -3.48 18.60 3.81
C MET A 223 -4.04 20.02 3.65
N ASP A 224 -5.37 20.17 3.62
CA ASP A 224 -6.06 21.47 3.57
C ASP A 224 -6.39 21.99 4.97
N GLY A 225 -6.21 21.15 6.00
CA GLY A 225 -6.40 21.49 7.41
C GLY A 225 -7.76 21.08 7.98
N ASP A 226 -8.56 20.36 7.20
CA ASP A 226 -9.86 19.87 7.62
C ASP A 226 -9.71 18.61 8.47
N GLU A 227 -10.46 18.56 9.58
CA GLU A 227 -10.43 17.42 10.50
C GLU A 227 -11.25 16.26 9.94
N ARG A 228 -10.57 15.18 9.54
CA ARG A 228 -11.20 13.94 9.08
C ARG A 228 -10.33 12.72 9.31
N ASN A 229 -10.97 11.55 9.37
CA ASN A 229 -10.33 10.27 9.65
C ASN A 229 -10.51 9.22 8.55
N THR A 230 -11.00 9.62 7.38
CA THR A 230 -11.18 8.77 6.19
C THR A 230 -10.51 9.39 4.98
N TYR A 231 -9.78 8.55 4.24
CA TYR A 231 -8.91 8.97 3.14
C TYR A 231 -9.00 8.01 1.96
N ASN A 232 -8.88 8.54 0.75
CA ASN A 232 -8.76 7.77 -0.48
C ASN A 232 -7.32 7.32 -0.70
N SER A 233 -7.10 6.43 -1.66
CA SER A 233 -5.75 6.05 -2.06
C SER A 233 -4.93 7.26 -2.50
N ASN A 234 -3.65 7.26 -2.16
CA ASN A 234 -2.67 8.31 -2.47
C ASN A 234 -2.87 9.67 -1.77
N GLU A 235 -3.87 9.81 -0.88
CA GLU A 235 -3.99 10.96 0.01
C GLU A 235 -2.96 10.95 1.15
N SER A 236 -2.80 12.10 1.81
CA SER A 236 -1.94 12.28 2.97
C SER A 236 -2.68 12.98 4.10
N PHE A 237 -2.24 12.74 5.32
CA PHE A 237 -2.78 13.37 6.53
C PHE A 237 -1.66 13.77 7.48
N LYS A 238 -1.97 14.67 8.40
CA LYS A 238 -1.11 15.06 9.51
C LYS A 238 -1.79 14.78 10.85
N VAL A 239 -0.98 14.54 11.87
CA VAL A 239 -1.43 14.35 13.24
C VAL A 239 -1.04 15.56 14.07
N TYR A 240 -2.02 16.09 14.81
CA TYR A 240 -1.90 17.28 15.65
C TYR A 240 -2.08 16.89 17.10
N ILE A 241 -1.02 17.02 17.88
CA ILE A 241 -0.98 16.74 19.31
C ILE A 241 -1.00 18.08 20.05
N PRO A 242 -1.86 18.29 21.06
CA PRO A 242 -1.87 19.53 21.84
C PRO A 242 -0.49 19.90 22.41
N ILE A 243 -0.14 21.19 22.42
CA ILE A 243 1.19 21.65 22.84
C ILE A 243 1.51 21.41 24.33
N ASP A 244 0.47 21.27 25.16
CA ASP A 244 0.56 20.94 26.58
C ASP A 244 0.77 19.44 26.86
N ALA A 245 0.79 18.60 25.82
CA ALA A 245 1.07 17.18 25.96
C ALA A 245 2.49 16.93 26.47
N GLU A 246 2.60 16.14 27.55
CA GLU A 246 3.89 15.61 28.01
C GLU A 246 4.62 14.83 26.90
N THR A 247 5.96 14.81 26.94
CA THR A 247 6.79 14.01 26.04
C THR A 247 6.27 12.58 25.92
N GLY A 248 6.10 12.12 24.69
CA GLY A 248 5.57 10.80 24.45
C GLY A 248 5.50 10.43 22.97
N ASP A 249 4.79 9.33 22.74
CA ASP A 249 4.42 8.84 21.43
C ASP A 249 2.95 8.39 21.37
N ILE A 250 2.44 8.38 20.14
CA ILE A 250 1.18 7.75 19.74
C ILE A 250 1.43 6.77 18.60
N LYS A 251 0.60 5.73 18.55
CA LYS A 251 0.54 4.80 17.41
C LYS A 251 -0.73 5.01 16.62
N VAL A 252 -0.57 5.21 15.33
CA VAL A 252 -1.64 5.36 14.35
C VAL A 252 -1.89 4.02 13.65
N ASP A 253 -3.16 3.66 13.51
CA ASP A 253 -3.65 2.48 12.79
C ASP A 253 -4.42 2.98 11.56
N VAL A 254 -3.99 2.51 10.38
CA VAL A 254 -4.61 2.83 9.10
C VAL A 254 -5.11 1.55 8.48
N LYS A 255 -6.43 1.47 8.27
CA LYS A 255 -7.11 0.32 7.67
C LYS A 255 -7.78 0.71 6.38
N ALA A 256 -7.61 -0.11 5.35
CA ALA A 256 -8.27 0.06 4.07
C ALA A 256 -8.83 -1.26 3.58
N THR A 257 -9.80 -1.20 2.68
CA THR A 257 -10.24 -2.38 1.92
C THR A 257 -9.90 -2.11 0.46
N VAL A 258 -9.10 -2.99 -0.14
CA VAL A 258 -8.58 -2.84 -1.50
C VAL A 258 -9.08 -3.99 -2.35
N GLU A 259 -9.67 -3.70 -3.51
CA GLU A 259 -10.08 -4.73 -4.46
C GLU A 259 -8.88 -5.19 -5.28
N LEU A 260 -8.46 -6.44 -5.11
CA LEU A 260 -7.28 -7.02 -5.74
C LEU A 260 -7.68 -8.24 -6.59
N PRO A 261 -6.99 -8.50 -7.72
CA PRO A 261 -7.21 -9.73 -8.46
C PRO A 261 -6.69 -10.94 -7.68
N ALA A 262 -7.42 -12.04 -7.79
CA ALA A 262 -7.04 -13.37 -7.36
C ALA A 262 -7.17 -14.31 -8.55
N SER A 263 -6.08 -14.98 -8.93
CA SER A 263 -6.06 -15.90 -10.06
C SER A 263 -6.09 -17.35 -9.61
N LEU A 264 -6.94 -18.16 -10.23
CA LEU A 264 -6.90 -19.62 -10.17
C LEU A 264 -6.62 -20.15 -11.57
N ALA A 265 -5.77 -21.16 -11.72
CA ALA A 265 -5.55 -21.83 -13.00
C ALA A 265 -6.14 -23.23 -12.98
N TYR A 266 -6.63 -23.68 -14.14
CA TYR A 266 -7.24 -25.00 -14.30
C TYR A 266 -6.68 -25.71 -15.52
N ALA A 267 -6.41 -27.00 -15.36
CA ALA A 267 -6.12 -27.89 -16.47
C ALA A 267 -7.38 -28.16 -17.28
N THR A 268 -7.24 -28.23 -18.61
CA THR A 268 -8.36 -28.60 -19.49
C THR A 268 -8.83 -30.03 -19.23
N PRO A 269 -10.15 -30.28 -19.15
CA PRO A 269 -10.69 -31.64 -19.14
C PRO A 269 -10.74 -32.26 -20.55
N VAL A 270 -10.53 -31.47 -21.60
CA VAL A 270 -10.61 -31.90 -23.00
C VAL A 270 -9.23 -31.82 -23.66
N ALA A 271 -8.72 -32.96 -24.13
CA ALA A 271 -7.45 -33.04 -24.83
C ALA A 271 -7.40 -32.10 -26.04
N GLY A 272 -6.29 -31.36 -26.17
CA GLY A 272 -6.08 -30.40 -27.26
C GLY A 272 -6.75 -29.05 -27.07
N LYS A 273 -7.49 -28.83 -25.97
CA LYS A 273 -7.98 -27.50 -25.56
C LYS A 273 -7.03 -26.83 -24.56
N GLN A 274 -7.32 -25.56 -24.25
CA GLN A 274 -6.48 -24.71 -23.42
C GLN A 274 -6.79 -24.89 -21.92
N ASP A 275 -5.76 -24.99 -21.12
CA ASP A 275 -5.74 -24.63 -19.70
C ASP A 275 -6.04 -23.14 -19.55
N MET A 276 -6.73 -22.78 -18.48
CA MET A 276 -7.29 -21.45 -18.30
C MET A 276 -6.96 -20.89 -16.93
N ALA A 277 -6.54 -19.63 -16.88
CA ALA A 277 -6.53 -18.85 -15.65
C ALA A 277 -7.83 -18.06 -15.53
N LEU A 278 -8.59 -18.26 -14.45
CA LEU A 278 -9.74 -17.46 -14.05
C LEU A 278 -9.27 -16.34 -13.12
N VAL A 279 -9.68 -15.11 -13.39
CA VAL A 279 -9.36 -13.95 -12.55
C VAL A 279 -10.62 -13.42 -11.87
N ASP A 280 -10.55 -13.35 -10.56
CA ASP A 280 -11.62 -12.90 -9.68
C ASP A 280 -11.17 -11.63 -8.94
N LEU A 281 -12.01 -10.60 -8.84
CA LEU A 281 -11.70 -9.41 -8.07
C LEU A 281 -12.24 -9.57 -6.65
N ARG A 282 -11.36 -9.42 -5.65
CA ARG A 282 -11.71 -9.64 -4.25
C ARG A 282 -11.25 -8.50 -3.37
N TYR A 283 -12.16 -8.04 -2.53
CA TYR A 283 -11.84 -7.09 -1.47
C TYR A 283 -10.96 -7.74 -0.40
N GLN A 284 -9.79 -7.17 -0.18
CA GLN A 284 -8.84 -7.57 0.84
C GLN A 284 -8.69 -6.44 1.87
N ASN A 285 -8.70 -6.82 3.16
CA ASN A 285 -8.48 -5.88 4.24
C ASN A 285 -6.98 -5.67 4.45
N MET A 286 -6.55 -4.42 4.34
CA MET A 286 -5.18 -3.98 4.54
C MET A 286 -5.09 -3.23 5.87
N ASN A 287 -3.98 -3.44 6.59
CA ASN A 287 -3.74 -2.73 7.85
C ASN A 287 -2.26 -2.34 8.00
N LYS A 288 -2.04 -1.11 8.49
CA LYS A 288 -0.75 -0.65 9.01
C LYS A 288 -0.96 -0.08 10.41
N ASP A 289 -0.43 -0.76 11.42
CA ASP A 289 -0.71 -0.48 12.83
C ASP A 289 0.53 -0.07 13.64
N ASN A 290 1.64 0.21 12.94
CA ASN A 290 2.94 0.53 13.51
C ASN A 290 3.48 1.89 13.05
N VAL A 291 2.60 2.81 12.64
CA VAL A 291 2.98 4.21 12.41
C VAL A 291 3.09 4.89 13.77
N THR A 292 4.29 5.34 14.13
CA THR A 292 4.58 5.97 15.42
C THR A 292 4.88 7.44 15.21
N VAL A 293 4.16 8.31 15.93
CA VAL A 293 4.42 9.76 15.99
C VAL A 293 4.89 10.08 17.40
N SER A 294 6.11 10.56 17.55
CA SER A 294 6.68 10.98 18.83
C SER A 294 6.90 12.48 18.88
N TRP A 295 6.92 13.06 20.07
CA TRP A 295 7.22 14.47 20.29
C TRP A 295 7.97 14.65 21.61
N THR A 296 8.60 15.81 21.77
CA THR A 296 9.19 16.23 23.05
C THR A 296 8.32 17.34 23.61
N GLY A 297 7.69 17.09 24.76
CA GLY A 297 6.90 18.07 25.48
C GLY A 297 7.72 19.30 25.84
N LEU A 298 7.06 20.46 25.91
CA LEU A 298 7.71 21.69 26.30
C LEU A 298 7.77 21.80 27.82
N ASN A 299 8.97 22.05 28.33
CA ASN A 299 9.15 22.48 29.71
C ASN A 299 9.15 24.01 29.78
N GLY A 300 8.52 24.55 30.81
CA GLY A 300 8.46 25.97 31.11
C GLY A 300 9.44 26.41 32.21
N ALA A 301 9.20 27.61 32.71
CA ALA A 301 9.89 28.12 33.89
C ALA A 301 8.88 28.78 34.84
N ILE A 302 9.11 28.64 36.15
CA ILE A 302 8.37 29.34 37.19
C ILE A 302 9.28 30.44 37.75
N GLU A 303 8.85 31.69 37.59
CA GLU A 303 9.51 32.85 38.19
C GLU A 303 8.70 33.38 39.38
N LEU A 304 9.37 33.51 40.52
CA LEU A 304 8.83 34.10 41.74
C LEU A 304 9.55 35.42 42.02
N VAL A 305 8.78 36.44 42.39
CA VAL A 305 9.31 37.74 42.81
C VAL A 305 8.99 37.96 44.29
N LYS A 306 10.01 37.91 45.16
CA LYS A 306 9.87 38.17 46.59
C LYS A 306 10.02 39.66 46.89
N LYS A 307 8.94 40.24 47.41
CA LYS A 307 8.89 41.63 47.90
C LYS A 307 8.69 41.72 49.41
N GLY A 308 9.17 42.80 50.03
CA GLY A 308 8.80 43.22 51.38
C GLY A 308 7.47 43.98 51.40
N ASP A 309 7.00 44.32 52.59
CA ASP A 309 5.74 45.07 52.78
C ASP A 309 5.81 46.48 52.14
N ASP A 310 7.01 47.02 52.01
CA ASP A 310 7.33 48.29 51.35
C ASP A 310 7.50 48.16 49.81
N GLY A 311 7.36 46.96 49.27
CA GLY A 311 7.55 46.65 47.85
C GLY A 311 9.01 46.43 47.42
N SER A 312 9.99 46.54 48.33
CA SER A 312 11.42 46.29 48.05
C SER A 312 11.69 44.82 47.73
N LEU A 313 12.68 44.55 46.86
CA LEU A 313 13.08 43.19 46.49
C LEU A 313 13.95 42.56 47.60
N LEU A 314 13.62 41.32 48.01
CA LEU A 314 14.28 40.67 49.16
C LEU A 314 15.15 39.47 48.76
N THR A 315 16.42 39.51 49.15
CA THR A 315 17.39 38.41 49.01
C THR A 315 17.39 37.51 50.25
N GLY A 316 17.59 36.21 50.06
CA GLY A 316 17.80 35.24 51.15
C GLY A 316 16.57 34.44 51.58
N ALA A 317 15.41 34.63 50.93
CA ALA A 317 14.22 33.81 51.21
C ALA A 317 14.32 32.46 50.49
N LYS A 318 14.19 31.36 51.23
CA LYS A 318 14.24 29.99 50.70
C LYS A 318 12.85 29.53 50.24
N PHE A 319 12.77 29.06 49.00
CA PHE A 319 11.56 28.54 48.38
C PHE A 319 11.75 27.08 47.97
N VAL A 320 10.75 26.25 48.26
CA VAL A 320 10.68 24.85 47.83
C VAL A 320 9.52 24.71 46.87
N LEU A 321 9.82 24.38 45.62
CA LEU A 321 8.82 24.06 44.62
C LEU A 321 8.38 22.61 44.83
N LYS A 322 7.09 22.39 45.07
CA LYS A 322 6.48 21.06 45.17
C LYS A 322 5.55 20.83 44.00
N ASN A 323 5.18 19.59 43.72
CA ASN A 323 4.08 19.31 42.80
C ASN A 323 2.76 19.14 43.57
N LYS A 324 1.66 18.93 42.85
CA LYS A 324 0.32 18.66 43.42
C LYS A 324 0.29 17.54 44.47
N GLU A 325 1.10 16.50 44.31
CA GLU A 325 1.19 15.40 45.28
C GLU A 325 2.05 15.73 46.52
N GLY A 326 2.63 16.94 46.58
CA GLY A 326 3.46 17.42 47.67
C GLY A 326 4.94 17.00 47.58
N ASN A 327 5.35 16.35 46.49
CA ASN A 327 6.73 15.96 46.25
C ASN A 327 7.58 17.19 45.93
N GLN A 328 8.74 17.31 46.55
CA GLN A 328 9.69 18.39 46.26
C GLN A 328 10.33 18.17 44.88
N ILE A 329 10.20 19.19 44.02
CA ILE A 329 10.75 19.21 42.66
C ILE A 329 12.05 20.00 42.63
N ALA A 330 12.09 21.17 43.28
CA ALA A 330 13.27 22.03 43.28
C ALA A 330 13.41 22.91 44.53
N GLU A 331 14.67 23.15 44.86
CA GLU A 331 15.26 24.06 45.85
C GLU A 331 15.78 25.40 45.32
N ALA A 332 15.31 26.59 45.74
CA ALA A 332 16.06 27.82 45.44
C ALA A 332 15.89 28.93 46.50
N THR A 333 16.90 29.80 46.60
CA THR A 333 16.89 30.97 47.48
C THR A 333 16.82 32.24 46.64
N SER A 334 16.04 33.24 47.06
CA SER A 334 15.90 34.49 46.31
C SER A 334 17.20 35.27 46.26
N GLU A 335 17.54 35.75 45.06
CA GLU A 335 18.65 36.66 44.82
C GLU A 335 18.12 37.88 44.06
N ASN A 336 18.42 39.08 44.55
CA ASN A 336 17.83 40.34 44.08
C ASN A 336 16.30 40.27 44.00
N GLY A 337 15.67 39.58 44.97
CA GLY A 337 14.23 39.37 45.03
C GLY A 337 13.63 38.44 43.98
N ARG A 338 14.42 37.69 43.20
CA ARG A 338 13.92 36.76 42.18
C ARG A 338 14.36 35.33 42.45
N VAL A 339 13.51 34.38 42.09
CA VAL A 339 13.79 32.95 42.00
C VAL A 339 13.26 32.45 40.67
N VAL A 340 14.07 31.70 39.93
CA VAL A 340 13.65 31.08 38.67
C VAL A 340 13.90 29.59 38.76
N PHE A 341 12.83 28.80 38.59
CA PHE A 341 12.89 27.37 38.38
C PHE A 341 12.73 27.10 36.88
N ASN A 342 13.78 26.65 36.21
CA ASN A 342 13.76 26.33 34.79
C ASN A 342 13.46 24.84 34.57
N ASP A 343 13.13 24.48 33.33
CA ASP A 343 12.90 23.09 32.90
C ASP A 343 11.78 22.39 33.68
N ILE A 344 10.72 23.15 33.97
CA ILE A 344 9.58 22.71 34.75
C ILE A 344 8.51 22.15 33.81
N LYS A 345 8.15 20.87 33.99
CA LYS A 345 7.04 20.25 33.26
C LYS A 345 5.73 21.04 33.48
N PRO A 346 4.83 21.12 32.49
CA PRO A 346 3.49 21.66 32.71
C PRO A 346 2.77 20.91 33.84
N GLY A 347 2.15 21.62 34.78
CA GLY A 347 1.47 21.00 35.91
C GLY A 347 1.08 21.98 37.02
N GLU A 348 0.48 21.44 38.09
CA GLU A 348 0.19 22.16 39.33
C GLU A 348 1.35 21.99 40.32
N TYR A 349 1.79 23.11 40.93
CA TYR A 349 2.95 23.21 41.81
C TYR A 349 2.67 24.00 43.09
#